data_AF-A0A068Z2P6-F1
#
_entry.id   AF-A0A068Z2P6-F1
#
_cell.length_a   1.000
_cell.length_b   1.000
_cell.length_c   1.000
_cell.angle_alpha   90.00
_cell.angle_beta   90.00
_cell.angle_gamma   90.00
#
_symmetry.space_group_name_H-M   'P 1'
#
loop_
_entity.id
_entity.type
_entity.pdbx_description
1 polymer ?
#
loop_
_entity_poly.entity_id
_entity_poly.type
_entity_poly.pdbx_seq_one_letter_code
_entity_poly.pdbx_strand_id
1 'polypeptide(L)'
;MQVFGNVASPPERKVSKSTNKGYYEFRLAESQRGVDTGPTWFTVRMMIDENPQLNKGDFARVTGKLKTDFYLSREGKPTGTLLIIAFEASKVSKNSGLQEVAESDFSATPKETLKEKAPAKQLVRPQAPAPVKPPMLAPERQAAAVAQEESDWSSLYS
;
A
#
# COMPACT_ATOMS: atom_id res chain seq x y z
N MET A 1 0.45 6.36 -14.75
CA MET A 1 -0.01 5.46 -13.67
C MET A 1 0.76 5.81 -12.42
N GLN A 2 0.11 5.76 -11.27
CA GLN A 2 0.72 5.90 -9.96
C GLN A 2 0.22 4.74 -9.11
N VAL A 3 1.13 4.02 -8.45
CA VAL A 3 0.82 2.84 -7.64
C VAL A 3 1.45 3.02 -6.27
N PHE A 4 0.73 2.60 -5.23
CA PHE A 4 1.23 2.54 -3.87
C PHE A 4 1.25 1.09 -3.41
N GLY A 5 2.41 0.60 -3.00
CA GLY A 5 2.54 -0.82 -2.65
C GLY A 5 3.80 -1.11 -1.84
N ASN A 6 3.91 -2.36 -1.40
CA ASN A 6 5.09 -2.84 -0.71
C ASN A 6 6.10 -3.46 -1.68
N VAL A 7 7.36 -3.12 -1.50
CA VAL A 7 8.50 -3.67 -2.26
C VAL A 7 8.69 -5.13 -1.85
N ALA A 8 8.42 -6.07 -2.76
CA ALA A 8 8.42 -7.50 -2.46
C ALA A 8 9.77 -8.19 -2.71
N SER A 9 10.56 -7.67 -3.66
CA SER A 9 11.96 -8.01 -3.86
C SER A 9 12.82 -6.75 -3.73
N PRO A 10 14.06 -6.83 -3.21
CA PRO A 10 14.96 -5.67 -3.25
C PRO A 10 15.23 -5.22 -4.70
N PRO A 11 15.54 -3.93 -4.94
CA PRO A 11 15.97 -3.43 -6.24
C PRO A 11 17.29 -4.05 -6.71
N GLU A 12 17.23 -4.78 -7.82
CA GLU A 12 18.40 -5.37 -8.48
C GLU A 12 18.85 -4.46 -9.63
N ARG A 13 20.14 -4.07 -9.63
CA ARG A 13 20.74 -3.38 -10.78
C ARG A 13 21.00 -4.38 -11.91
N LYS A 14 20.45 -4.10 -13.09
CA LYS A 14 20.60 -4.90 -14.32
C LYS A 14 21.12 -4.01 -15.44
N VAL A 15 21.72 -4.61 -16.47
CA VAL A 15 22.20 -3.89 -17.66
C VAL A 15 21.35 -4.27 -18.86
N SER A 16 20.87 -3.28 -19.60
CA SER A 16 20.05 -3.48 -20.79
C SER A 16 20.89 -4.01 -21.95
N LYS A 17 20.54 -5.19 -22.49
CA LYS A 17 21.26 -5.79 -23.63
C LYS A 17 21.19 -4.96 -24.92
N SER A 18 20.16 -4.13 -25.09
CA SER A 18 19.95 -3.33 -26.30
C SER A 18 20.55 -1.93 -26.23
N THR A 19 20.77 -1.39 -25.02
CA THR A 19 21.24 0.00 -24.83
C THR A 19 22.50 0.12 -23.97
N ASN A 20 22.97 -0.98 -23.37
CA ASN A 20 24.07 -1.05 -22.40
C ASN A 20 23.95 -0.11 -21.18
N LYS A 21 22.76 0.47 -20.95
CA LYS A 21 22.47 1.31 -19.79
C LYS A 21 22.09 0.45 -18.58
N GLY A 22 22.53 0.86 -17.39
CA GLY A 22 22.04 0.33 -16.14
C GLY A 22 20.56 0.72 -15.92
N TYR A 23 19.82 -0.18 -15.28
CA TYR A 23 18.45 0.03 -14.84
C TYR A 23 18.21 -0.78 -13.55
N TYR A 24 17.28 -0.34 -12.71
CA TYR A 24 16.89 -1.09 -11.52
C TYR A 24 15.57 -1.82 -11.76
N GLU A 25 15.48 -3.08 -11.32
CA GLU A 25 14.26 -3.90 -11.39
C GLU A 25 13.88 -4.43 -10.01
N PHE A 26 12.59 -4.34 -9.66
CA PHE A 26 12.02 -4.95 -8.46
C PHE A 26 10.56 -5.38 -8.66
N ARG A 27 10.03 -6.17 -7.72
CA ARG A 27 8.62 -6.54 -7.65
C ARG A 27 7.91 -5.67 -6.61
N LEU A 28 6.74 -5.14 -6.99
CA LEU A 28 5.86 -4.37 -6.12
C LEU A 28 4.53 -5.13 -5.96
N ALA A 29 4.02 -5.19 -4.73
CA ALA A 29 2.69 -5.71 -4.43
C ALA A 29 1.77 -4.57 -4.00
N GLU A 30 0.72 -4.31 -4.76
CA GLU A 30 -0.38 -3.40 -4.41
C GLU A 30 -1.49 -4.22 -3.74
N SER A 31 -2.01 -3.73 -2.61
CA SER A 31 -3.18 -4.29 -1.95
C SER A 31 -4.34 -3.31 -2.03
N GLN A 32 -5.46 -3.75 -2.61
CA GLN A 32 -6.69 -2.98 -2.63
C GLN A 32 -7.64 -3.40 -1.49
N ARG A 33 -8.57 -2.51 -1.15
CA ARG A 33 -9.73 -2.82 -0.30
C ARG A 33 -10.95 -2.89 -1.20
N GLY A 34 -11.68 -3.99 -1.16
CA GLY A 34 -12.86 -4.16 -2.00
C GLY A 34 -13.23 -5.63 -2.20
N VAL A 35 -13.89 -5.91 -3.33
CA VAL A 35 -14.36 -7.25 -3.72
C VAL A 35 -13.20 -8.17 -4.07
N ASP A 36 -12.19 -7.67 -4.78
CA ASP A 36 -10.94 -8.40 -4.99
C ASP A 36 -10.00 -8.16 -3.81
N THR A 37 -9.69 -9.24 -3.11
CA THR A 37 -8.80 -9.27 -1.94
C THR A 37 -7.37 -9.70 -2.31
N GLY A 38 -7.11 -10.00 -3.58
CA GLY A 38 -5.81 -10.41 -4.07
C GLY A 38 -4.81 -9.25 -4.14
N PRO A 39 -3.52 -9.47 -3.82
CA PRO A 39 -2.47 -8.51 -4.13
C PRO A 39 -2.22 -8.47 -5.64
N THR A 40 -2.25 -7.27 -6.23
CA THR A 40 -1.85 -7.07 -7.63
C THR A 40 -0.33 -6.93 -7.71
N TRP A 41 0.28 -7.70 -8.61
CA TRP A 41 1.73 -7.82 -8.71
C TRP A 41 2.30 -7.11 -9.94
N PHE A 42 3.17 -6.15 -9.70
CA PHE A 42 3.89 -5.43 -10.76
C PHE A 42 5.38 -5.79 -10.75
N THR A 43 5.95 -5.94 -11.93
CA THR A 43 7.39 -5.71 -12.12
C THR A 43 7.59 -4.21 -12.34
N VAL A 44 8.53 -3.60 -11.63
CA VAL A 44 8.90 -2.20 -11.80
C VAL A 44 10.29 -2.14 -12.42
N ARG A 45 10.45 -1.44 -13.54
CA ARG A 45 11.74 -1.12 -14.16
C ARG A 45 11.97 0.38 -14.12
N MET A 46 12.99 0.81 -13.39
CA MET A 46 13.48 2.20 -13.40
C MET A 46 14.61 2.31 -14.41
N MET A 47 14.37 3.00 -15.52
CA MET A 47 15.33 3.16 -16.63
C MET A 47 16.38 4.25 -16.36
N ILE A 48 16.78 4.38 -15.09
CA ILE A 48 17.75 5.34 -14.55
C ILE A 48 18.78 4.51 -13.79
N ASP A 49 20.06 4.81 -13.95
CA ASP A 49 21.16 4.10 -13.30
C ASP A 49 21.48 4.69 -11.91
N GLU A 50 20.44 4.92 -11.12
CA GLU A 50 20.50 5.50 -9.77
C GLU A 50 19.78 4.57 -8.79
N ASN A 51 20.41 4.30 -7.65
CA ASN A 51 19.86 3.40 -6.64
C ASN A 51 18.67 4.06 -5.91
N PRO A 52 17.44 3.50 -6.00
CA PRO A 52 16.25 4.11 -5.42
C PRO A 52 16.18 4.06 -3.87
N GLN A 53 17.17 3.49 -3.18
CA GLN A 53 17.23 3.38 -1.71
C GLN A 53 16.01 2.67 -1.08
N LEU A 54 15.36 1.79 -1.84
CA LEU A 54 14.23 0.98 -1.40
C LEU A 54 14.68 -0.39 -0.92
N ASN A 55 14.16 -0.85 0.21
CA ASN A 55 14.39 -2.19 0.74
C ASN A 55 13.12 -3.06 0.64
N LYS A 56 13.30 -4.38 0.70
CA LYS A 56 12.16 -5.32 0.79
C LYS A 56 11.32 -5.00 2.02
N GLY A 57 10.00 -4.91 1.84
CA GLY A 57 9.02 -4.51 2.84
C GLY A 57 8.67 -3.03 2.83
N ASP A 58 9.50 -2.16 2.25
CA ASP A 58 9.24 -0.73 2.21
C ASP A 58 7.96 -0.41 1.45
N PHE A 59 7.19 0.56 1.97
CA PHE A 59 6.03 1.10 1.28
C PHE A 59 6.49 2.22 0.34
N ALA A 60 6.21 2.06 -0.94
CA ALA A 60 6.73 2.92 -2.00
C ALA A 60 5.59 3.49 -2.87
N ARG A 61 5.75 4.75 -3.26
CA ARG A 61 5.03 5.37 -4.37
C ARG A 61 5.84 5.12 -5.63
N VAL A 62 5.25 4.48 -6.62
CA VAL A 62 5.86 4.25 -7.94
C VAL A 62 5.04 4.98 -8.99
N THR A 63 5.68 5.86 -9.75
CA THR A 63 5.02 6.64 -10.81
C THR A 63 5.65 6.34 -12.16
N GLY A 64 4.83 6.00 -13.15
CA GLY A 64 5.33 5.44 -14.40
C GLY A 64 4.26 5.20 -15.47
N LYS A 65 4.71 4.62 -16.59
CA LYS A 65 3.85 4.11 -17.65
C LYS A 65 3.60 2.62 -17.44
N LEU A 66 2.34 2.25 -17.31
CA LEU A 66 1.93 0.84 -17.33
C LEU A 66 2.15 0.27 -18.74
N LYS A 67 2.69 -0.93 -18.78
CA LYS A 67 2.79 -1.81 -19.95
C LYS A 67 2.44 -3.23 -19.51
N THR A 68 2.02 -4.04 -20.48
CA THR A 68 1.98 -5.49 -20.31
C THR A 68 3.12 -6.06 -21.16
N ASP A 69 4.02 -6.80 -20.51
CA ASP A 69 5.13 -7.49 -21.19
C ASP A 69 4.61 -8.89 -21.57
N PHE A 70 4.55 -9.20 -22.86
CA PHE A 70 4.07 -10.48 -23.39
C PHE A 70 5.24 -11.28 -23.95
N TYR A 71 5.42 -12.50 -23.46
CA TYR A 71 6.51 -13.39 -23.88
C TYR A 71 6.03 -14.84 -23.90
N LEU A 72 6.68 -15.68 -24.71
CA LEU A 72 6.49 -17.13 -24.62
C LEU A 72 7.26 -17.67 -23.41
N SER A 73 6.60 -18.50 -22.61
CA SER A 73 7.27 -19.29 -21.57
C SER A 73 8.17 -20.36 -22.19
N ARG A 74 8.96 -21.07 -21.37
CA ARG A 74 9.82 -22.18 -21.86
C ARG A 74 9.00 -23.32 -22.47
N GLU A 75 7.75 -23.44 -22.05
CA GLU A 75 6.74 -24.40 -22.48
C GLU A 75 5.94 -23.89 -23.71
N GLY A 76 6.34 -22.75 -24.29
CA GLY A 76 5.69 -22.15 -25.46
C GLY A 76 4.36 -21.44 -25.16
N LYS A 77 3.93 -21.32 -23.89
CA LYS A 77 2.66 -20.68 -23.54
C LYS A 77 2.80 -19.15 -23.55
N PRO A 78 1.89 -18.40 -24.18
CA PRO A 78 1.89 -16.94 -24.10
C PRO A 78 1.62 -16.50 -22.66
N THR A 79 2.58 -15.76 -22.08
CA THR A 79 2.55 -15.29 -20.70
C THR A 79 2.59 -13.77 -20.70
N GLY A 80 1.69 -13.13 -19.95
CA GLY A 80 1.68 -11.70 -19.71
C GLY A 80 2.19 -11.37 -18.31
N THR A 81 2.97 -10.30 -18.16
CA THR A 81 3.31 -9.71 -16.86
C THR A 81 3.02 -8.21 -16.86
N LEU A 82 2.41 -7.72 -15.77
CA LEU A 82 2.23 -6.28 -15.56
C LEU A 82 3.58 -5.61 -15.25
N LEU A 83 3.94 -4.63 -16.06
CA LEU A 83 5.22 -3.95 -16.04
C LEU A 83 5.02 -2.44 -15.92
N ILE A 84 5.55 -1.84 -14.87
CA ILE A 84 5.62 -0.38 -14.72
C ILE A 84 7.01 0.07 -15.18
N ILE A 85 7.07 0.83 -16.27
CA ILE A 85 8.26 1.62 -16.61
C ILE A 85 8.19 2.88 -15.76
N ALA A 86 8.90 2.88 -14.64
CA ALA A 86 8.89 3.95 -13.66
C ALA A 86 9.87 5.06 -14.05
N PHE A 87 9.42 6.31 -13.89
CA PHE A 87 10.29 7.49 -13.90
C PHE A 87 10.67 7.93 -12.48
N GLU A 88 9.85 7.57 -11.49
CA GLU A 88 10.10 7.84 -10.07
C GLU A 88 9.66 6.64 -9.23
N ALA A 89 10.46 6.28 -8.22
CA ALA A 89 10.02 5.43 -7.12
C ALA A 89 10.55 6.04 -5.81
N SER A 90 9.65 6.39 -4.89
CA SER A 90 9.99 7.06 -3.64
C SER A 90 9.40 6.34 -2.43
N LYS A 91 10.17 6.25 -1.36
CA LYS A 91 9.74 5.64 -0.09
C LYS A 91 8.73 6.55 0.60
N VAL A 92 7.56 6.01 0.93
CA VAL A 92 6.54 6.72 1.71
C VAL A 92 6.73 6.36 3.18
N SER A 93 7.35 7.27 3.94
CA SER A 93 7.48 7.12 5.39
C SER A 93 6.13 7.40 6.07
N LYS A 94 5.86 6.70 7.18
CA LYS A 94 4.61 6.87 7.96
C LYS A 94 4.65 8.06 8.96
N ASN A 95 5.71 8.86 8.95
CA ASN A 95 5.99 9.84 10.01
C ASN A 95 5.65 11.30 9.66
N SER A 96 5.20 11.61 8.44
CA SER A 96 4.93 12.99 7.97
C SER A 96 3.66 13.63 8.56
N GLY A 97 3.34 13.38 9.82
CA GLY A 97 2.12 13.89 10.48
C GLY A 97 2.12 13.81 12.01
N LEU A 98 3.24 13.49 12.66
CA LEU A 98 3.33 13.38 14.14
C LEU A 98 4.58 14.04 14.76
N GLN A 99 5.43 14.69 13.96
CA GLN A 99 6.75 15.19 14.43
C GLN A 99 7.04 16.67 14.09
N GLU A 100 6.02 17.52 13.90
CA GLU A 100 6.18 18.97 13.65
C GLU A 100 5.58 19.88 14.76
N VAL A 101 5.37 19.36 15.97
CA VAL A 101 4.88 20.17 17.13
C VAL A 101 5.74 19.93 18.39
N ALA A 102 7.02 19.62 18.21
CA ALA A 102 7.91 19.24 19.31
C ALA A 102 9.35 19.77 19.18
N GLU A 103 9.56 20.93 18.54
CA GLU A 103 10.88 21.59 18.53
C GLU A 103 10.80 23.12 18.30
N SER A 104 9.99 23.81 19.12
CA SER A 104 10.09 25.26 19.35
C SER A 104 9.53 25.61 20.74
N ASP A 105 10.14 26.61 21.39
CA ASP A 105 9.86 27.13 22.75
C ASP A 105 10.18 26.12 23.90
N PHE A 106 11.26 26.27 24.68
CA PHE A 106 11.50 27.42 25.56
C PHE A 106 12.99 27.55 25.95
N SER A 107 13.62 28.69 25.67
CA SER A 107 14.89 29.09 26.27
C SER A 107 14.84 30.52 26.82
N ALA A 108 14.08 30.70 27.91
CA ALA A 108 14.12 31.94 28.70
C ALA A 108 13.78 31.68 30.19
N THR A 109 14.66 32.12 31.07
CA THR A 109 14.42 32.43 32.49
C THR A 109 15.19 33.73 32.77
N PRO A 110 14.73 34.65 33.65
CA PRO A 110 14.63 34.33 35.09
C PRO A 110 13.55 35.06 35.93
N LYS A 111 13.18 34.47 37.08
CA LYS A 111 12.69 35.08 38.36
C LYS A 111 11.44 35.99 38.32
N GLU A 112 10.51 36.04 39.28
CA GLU A 112 10.25 35.38 40.58
C GLU A 112 8.70 35.54 40.85
N THR A 113 8.02 35.25 41.96
CA THR A 113 8.39 35.02 43.38
C THR A 113 7.52 33.89 44.02
N LEU A 114 6.96 34.07 45.23
CA LEU A 114 6.24 33.04 46.03
C LEU A 114 4.74 33.34 46.22
N LYS A 115 3.88 32.31 46.24
CA LYS A 115 3.02 31.97 47.42
C LYS A 115 2.22 30.64 47.31
N GLU A 116 2.38 29.85 48.37
CA GLU A 116 1.57 28.76 48.94
C GLU A 116 0.04 28.76 48.65
N LYS A 117 -0.56 27.62 48.24
CA LYS A 117 -1.34 26.66 49.10
C LYS A 117 -2.03 25.53 48.28
N ALA A 118 -2.27 24.39 48.92
CA ALA A 118 -2.80 23.13 48.34
C ALA A 118 -4.32 22.95 48.57
N PRO A 119 -4.97 21.79 48.26
CA PRO A 119 -4.95 20.98 47.03
C PRO A 119 -6.36 20.61 46.48
N ALA A 120 -6.38 19.88 45.36
CA ALA A 120 -7.39 18.88 44.95
C ALA A 120 -8.87 19.30 44.69
N LYS A 121 -9.28 19.16 43.42
CA LYS A 121 -10.60 18.60 43.03
C LYS A 121 -10.46 17.77 41.76
N GLN A 122 -10.46 16.45 41.93
CA GLN A 122 -10.41 15.48 40.84
C GLN A 122 -11.76 15.44 40.12
N LEU A 123 -11.82 15.90 38.87
CA LEU A 123 -13.06 15.91 38.10
C LEU A 123 -13.42 14.49 37.66
N VAL A 124 -14.43 13.89 38.28
CA VAL A 124 -14.97 12.59 37.89
C VAL A 124 -15.63 12.73 36.51
N ARG A 125 -15.05 12.09 35.48
CA ARG A 125 -15.76 11.86 34.22
C ARG A 125 -16.91 10.89 34.48
N PRO A 126 -18.18 11.21 34.17
CA PRO A 126 -19.23 10.21 34.19
C PRO A 126 -18.93 9.12 33.15
N GLN A 127 -18.97 7.85 33.55
CA GLN A 127 -18.88 6.73 32.61
C GLN A 127 -20.15 6.71 31.75
N ALA A 128 -19.97 6.61 30.43
CA ALA A 128 -21.07 6.30 29.53
C ALA A 128 -21.50 4.83 29.74
N PRO A 129 -22.81 4.53 29.80
CA PRO A 129 -23.28 3.15 29.97
C PRO A 129 -22.93 2.29 28.75
N ALA A 130 -22.57 1.03 29.00
CA ALA A 130 -22.16 0.10 27.95
C ALA A 130 -23.30 -0.23 26.96
N PRO A 131 -23.01 -0.47 25.67
CA PRO A 131 -24.01 -0.81 24.67
C PRO A 131 -24.64 -2.17 24.97
N VAL A 132 -25.97 -2.19 25.13
CA VAL A 132 -26.76 -3.40 25.31
C VAL A 132 -26.74 -4.21 24.01
N LYS A 133 -26.34 -5.49 24.09
CA LYS A 133 -26.45 -6.41 22.94
C LYS A 133 -27.93 -6.67 22.63
N PRO A 134 -28.41 -6.48 21.39
CA PRO A 134 -29.69 -7.02 20.98
C PRO A 134 -29.64 -8.57 20.97
N PRO A 135 -30.74 -9.27 21.27
CA PRO A 135 -30.79 -10.73 21.27
C PRO A 135 -30.61 -11.29 19.85
N MET A 136 -29.88 -12.40 19.75
CA MET A 136 -29.69 -13.11 18.48
C MET A 136 -31.01 -13.75 18.02
N LEU A 137 -31.53 -13.33 16.86
CA LEU A 137 -32.46 -14.18 16.11
C LEU A 137 -31.68 -15.34 15.49
N ALA A 138 -32.31 -16.53 15.49
CA ALA A 138 -31.74 -17.73 14.89
C ALA A 138 -31.69 -17.60 13.35
N PRO A 139 -30.71 -18.23 12.67
CA PRO A 139 -30.57 -18.16 11.23
C PRO A 139 -31.67 -18.97 10.52
N GLU A 140 -32.52 -18.27 9.78
CA GLU A 140 -33.49 -18.88 8.87
C GLU A 140 -32.77 -19.53 7.69
N ARG A 141 -33.06 -20.81 7.40
CA ARG A 141 -32.47 -21.54 6.27
C ARG A 141 -33.07 -21.06 4.96
N GLN A 142 -32.40 -20.15 4.26
CA GLN A 142 -32.69 -19.90 2.84
C GLN A 142 -31.91 -20.89 1.97
N ALA A 143 -32.62 -21.58 1.09
CA ALA A 143 -32.09 -22.69 0.31
C ALA A 143 -31.17 -22.21 -0.83
N ALA A 144 -30.22 -23.06 -1.21
CA ALA A 144 -29.34 -22.80 -2.33
C ALA A 144 -30.10 -22.88 -3.67
N ALA A 145 -29.93 -21.85 -4.51
CA ALA A 145 -30.23 -21.90 -5.94
C ALA A 145 -28.96 -21.51 -6.69
N VAL A 146 -28.14 -22.50 -7.03
CA VAL A 146 -26.99 -22.31 -7.93
C VAL A 146 -27.51 -22.41 -9.35
N ALA A 147 -27.70 -21.25 -9.99
CA ALA A 147 -27.88 -21.20 -11.44
C ALA A 147 -26.48 -21.18 -12.09
N GLN A 148 -26.09 -22.30 -12.69
CA GLN A 148 -24.99 -22.30 -13.66
C GLN A 148 -25.52 -21.70 -14.97
N GLU A 149 -25.19 -20.44 -15.21
CA GLU A 149 -25.41 -19.81 -16.50
C GLU A 149 -24.16 -20.06 -17.37
N GLU A 150 -24.21 -21.09 -18.21
CA GLU A 150 -23.14 -21.36 -19.17
C GLU A 150 -23.16 -20.30 -20.26
N SER A 151 -22.15 -19.43 -20.28
CA SER A 151 -22.01 -18.42 -21.33
C SER A 151 -21.60 -19.09 -22.65
N ASP A 152 -22.52 -19.20 -23.60
CA ASP A 152 -22.23 -19.66 -24.96
C ASP A 152 -21.54 -18.56 -25.78
N TRP A 153 -20.25 -18.75 -26.06
CA TRP A 153 -19.42 -17.82 -26.82
C TRP A 153 -19.52 -17.99 -28.35
N SER A 154 -20.31 -18.96 -28.85
CA SER A 154 -20.37 -19.29 -30.27
C SER A 154 -20.97 -18.18 -31.16
N SER A 155 -21.76 -17.27 -30.59
CA SER A 155 -22.44 -16.20 -31.34
C SER A 155 -21.56 -15.00 -31.74
N LEU A 156 -20.30 -14.94 -31.29
CA LEU A 156 -19.39 -13.80 -31.53
C LEU A 156 -18.53 -13.90 -32.81
N TYR A 157 -18.66 -14.99 -33.57
CA TYR A 157 -17.93 -15.22 -34.82
C TYR A 157 -18.85 -15.76 -35.92
N SER A 158 -19.77 -14.92 -36.40
CA SER A 158 -20.56 -15.10 -37.63
C SER A 158 -20.58 -13.81 -38.43
#